data_AF-A0A7V5C6M3-F1
#
_entry.id   AF-A0A7V5C6M3-F1
#
_cell.length_a   1.000
_cell.length_b   1.000
_cell.length_c   1.000
_cell.angle_alpha   90.00
_cell.angle_beta   90.00
_cell.angle_gamma   90.00
#
_symmetry.space_group_name_H-M   'P 1'
#
loop_
_entity.id
_entity.type
_entity.pdbx_description
1 polymer ?
#
loop_
_entity_poly.entity_id
_entity_poly.type
_entity_poly.pdbx_seq_one_letter_code
_entity_poly.pdbx_strand_id
1 'polypeptide(L)'
;MSEQKIFINNDNAITFECLKCKKKIAMDFSKYTDMDEILMLEYRCKCGYSASVLVERRKFHRKEVSLSGKYILCRGKIKGSMTLKDLSRGGLKFELEAERDMKIGDKVFVVFRLDDGLNTLIKKDVFIRSVSNLNIGAEFCMRNPRSPVDAIYDRAITHYILNAQLLERSLRRE
;
A
#
# COMPACT_ATOMS: atom_id res chain seq x y z
N MET A 1 14.44 -2.25 20.54
CA MET A 1 13.59 -1.12 20.11
C MET A 1 12.15 -1.52 20.41
N SER A 2 11.42 -0.79 21.25
CA SER A 2 10.02 -1.12 21.58
C SER A 2 9.08 -0.48 20.55
N GLU A 3 8.53 -1.28 19.65
CA GLU A 3 7.55 -0.83 18.66
C GLU A 3 6.15 -0.78 19.27
N GLN A 4 5.48 0.37 19.18
CA GLN A 4 4.08 0.52 19.57
C GLN A 4 3.25 0.76 18.31
N LYS A 5 2.33 -0.17 18.01
CA LYS A 5 1.39 -0.09 16.89
C LYS A 5 0.11 0.61 17.34
N ILE A 6 -0.26 1.69 16.67
CA ILE A 6 -1.49 2.45 16.97
C ILE A 6 -2.39 2.45 15.74
N PHE A 7 -3.66 2.14 15.96
CA PHE A 7 -4.72 2.17 14.95
C PHE A 7 -5.49 3.49 15.07
N ILE A 8 -5.68 4.20 13.95
CA ILE A 8 -6.44 5.46 13.94
C ILE A 8 -7.91 5.16 13.62
N ASN A 9 -8.83 5.63 14.46
CA ASN A 9 -10.24 5.80 14.08
C ASN A 9 -10.38 7.17 13.42
N ASN A 10 -11.13 7.24 12.30
CA ASN A 10 -11.39 8.34 11.33
C ASN A 10 -11.21 9.84 11.67
N ASP A 11 -10.87 10.21 12.90
CA ASP A 11 -10.48 11.54 13.31
C ASP A 11 -9.03 11.82 12.91
N ASN A 12 -8.80 12.99 12.31
CA ASN A 12 -7.47 13.44 11.82
C ASN A 12 -6.45 13.73 12.96
N ALA A 13 -6.63 13.15 14.14
CA ALA A 13 -5.73 13.26 15.28
C ALA A 13 -5.50 11.89 15.92
N ILE A 14 -4.24 11.50 16.10
CA ILE A 14 -3.90 10.33 16.92
C ILE A 14 -3.60 10.79 18.33
N THR A 15 -4.23 10.12 19.29
CA THR A 15 -3.83 10.22 20.69
C THR A 15 -3.23 8.90 21.13
N PHE A 16 -2.04 8.94 21.73
CA PHE A 16 -1.39 7.77 22.33
C PHE A 16 -0.67 8.11 23.63
N GLU A 17 -0.31 7.10 24.41
CA GLU A 17 0.35 7.29 25.69
C GLU A 17 1.87 7.20 25.58
N CYS A 18 2.58 8.12 26.24
CA CYS A 18 4.02 8.03 26.39
C CYS A 18 4.40 6.77 27.20
N LEU A 19 5.27 5.92 26.65
CA LEU A 19 5.72 4.70 27.32
C LEU A 19 6.38 4.95 28.68
N LYS A 20 7.07 6.09 28.84
CA LYS A 20 7.79 6.45 30.07
C LYS A 20 6.91 7.08 31.15
N CYS A 21 6.07 8.06 30.80
CA CYS A 21 5.35 8.88 31.79
C CYS A 21 3.83 8.77 31.72
N LYS A 22 3.30 7.93 30.80
CA LYS A 22 1.87 7.66 30.59
C LYS A 22 1.01 8.87 30.23
N LYS A 23 1.61 10.05 30.04
CA LYS A 23 0.90 11.24 29.53
C LYS A 23 0.44 10.99 28.10
N LYS A 24 -0.79 11.42 27.82
CA LYS A 24 -1.36 11.41 26.48
C LYS A 24 -0.62 12.42 25.59
N ILE A 25 -0.30 11.99 24.39
CA ILE A 25 0.33 12.76 23.32
C ILE A 25 -0.68 12.80 22.19
N ALA A 26 -1.09 14.00 21.80
CA ALA A 26 -1.92 14.23 20.64
C ALA A 26 -1.04 14.75 19.51
N MET A 27 -1.18 14.17 18.32
CA MET A 27 -0.50 14.60 17.11
C MET A 27 -1.54 14.87 16.04
N ASP A 28 -1.35 15.96 15.28
CA ASP A 28 -2.18 16.32 14.15
C ASP A 28 -1.77 15.51 12.91
N PHE A 29 -2.73 14.78 12.36
CA PHE A 29 -2.59 13.90 11.20
C PHE A 29 -3.34 14.40 9.96
N SER A 30 -3.91 15.59 10.02
CA SER A 30 -4.59 16.24 8.89
C SER A 30 -3.69 16.41 7.67
N LYS A 31 -2.37 16.53 7.85
CA LYS A 31 -1.39 16.62 6.76
C LYS A 31 -1.11 15.28 6.06
N TYR A 32 -1.60 14.18 6.61
CA TYR A 32 -1.36 12.81 6.13
C TYR A 32 -2.67 12.10 5.73
N THR A 33 -3.71 12.86 5.37
CA THR A 33 -5.07 12.37 5.08
C THR A 33 -5.17 11.48 3.84
N ASP A 34 -4.27 11.63 2.88
CA ASP A 34 -4.37 10.96 1.56
C ASP A 34 -3.46 9.73 1.42
N MET A 35 -2.93 9.18 2.52
CA MET A 35 -1.94 8.10 2.49
C MET A 35 -2.52 6.77 3.03
N ASP A 36 -2.72 5.79 2.14
CA ASP A 36 -3.02 4.38 2.45
C ASP A 36 -1.74 3.61 2.89
N GLU A 37 -0.98 4.16 3.84
CA GLU A 37 0.34 3.64 4.25
C GLU A 37 0.49 3.41 5.77
N ILE A 38 1.46 2.56 6.13
CA ILE A 38 2.06 2.55 7.48
C ILE A 38 2.98 3.76 7.54
N LEU A 39 2.83 4.59 8.58
CA LEU A 39 3.69 5.73 8.84
C LEU A 39 4.49 5.48 10.12
N MET A 40 5.82 5.55 10.03
CA MET A 40 6.68 5.56 11.22
C MET A 40 6.91 7.01 11.63
N LEU A 41 6.60 7.34 12.88
CA LEU A 41 6.71 8.71 13.38
C LEU A 41 7.56 8.76 14.62
N GLU A 42 8.55 9.62 14.57
CA GLU A 42 9.30 9.98 15.76
C GLU A 42 8.50 10.99 16.58
N TYR A 43 8.41 10.75 17.88
CA TYR A 43 7.82 11.69 18.83
C TYR A 43 8.77 11.94 19.99
N ARG A 44 8.70 13.16 20.54
CA ARG A 44 9.37 13.53 21.79
C ARG A 44 8.33 14.00 22.81
N CYS A 45 8.24 13.27 23.91
CA CYS A 45 7.39 13.64 25.03
C CYS A 45 8.03 14.78 25.86
N LYS A 46 7.21 15.61 26.50
CA LYS A 46 7.66 16.64 27.45
C LYS A 46 8.48 16.08 28.63
N CYS A 47 8.39 14.78 28.92
CA CYS A 47 9.23 14.13 29.94
C CYS A 47 10.65 13.76 29.45
N GLY A 48 11.01 14.17 28.22
CA GLY A 48 12.31 13.90 27.60
C GLY A 48 12.41 12.55 26.88
N TYR A 49 11.39 11.67 26.98
CA TYR A 49 11.37 10.40 26.25
C TYR A 49 11.12 10.63 24.76
N SER A 50 11.95 10.04 23.91
CA SER A 50 11.75 10.03 22.46
C SER A 50 11.65 8.59 21.97
N ALA A 51 10.72 8.32 21.06
CA ALA A 51 10.55 7.00 20.46
C ALA A 51 9.86 7.13 19.10
N SER A 52 9.87 6.03 18.35
CA SER A 52 9.13 5.91 17.10
C SER A 52 7.84 5.15 17.32
N VAL A 53 6.77 5.60 16.69
CA VAL A 53 5.44 4.99 16.72
C VAL A 53 5.06 4.56 15.32
N LEU A 54 4.54 3.34 15.20
CA LEU A 54 4.07 2.82 13.94
C LEU A 54 2.56 3.02 13.85
N VAL A 55 2.15 3.84 12.88
CA VAL A 55 0.77 4.20 12.63
C VAL A 55 0.27 3.41 11.44
N GLU A 56 -0.75 2.58 11.65
CA GLU A 56 -1.40 1.81 10.57
C GLU A 56 -2.70 2.49 10.15
N ARG A 57 -2.71 3.13 8.97
CA ARG A 57 -3.90 3.80 8.39
C ARG A 57 -4.55 2.99 7.27
N ARG A 58 -3.99 1.85 6.88
CA ARG A 58 -4.47 1.12 5.71
C ARG A 58 -5.92 0.67 5.89
N LYS A 59 -6.76 1.11 4.96
CA LYS A 59 -8.17 0.68 4.86
C LYS A 59 -8.32 -0.75 4.34
N PHE A 60 -7.30 -1.28 3.68
CA PHE A 60 -7.34 -2.60 3.03
C PHE A 60 -6.09 -3.43 3.37
N HIS A 61 -6.32 -4.71 3.63
CA HIS A 61 -5.23 -5.68 3.78
C HIS A 61 -4.44 -5.83 2.48
N ARG A 62 -3.11 -5.93 2.63
CA ARG A 62 -2.18 -6.22 1.54
C ARG A 62 -1.82 -7.70 1.60
N LYS A 63 -2.01 -8.40 0.49
CA LYS A 63 -1.50 -9.74 0.29
C LYS A 63 -0.06 -9.62 -0.23
N GLU A 64 0.90 -10.24 0.45
CA GLU A 64 2.26 -10.38 -0.06
C GLU A 64 2.26 -11.37 -1.23
N VAL A 65 2.99 -11.02 -2.30
CA VAL A 65 3.03 -11.78 -3.54
C VAL A 65 4.40 -11.68 -4.19
N SER A 66 4.71 -12.60 -5.10
CA SER A 66 5.88 -12.50 -5.98
C SER A 66 5.44 -12.82 -7.41
N LEU A 67 4.89 -11.83 -8.10
CA LEU A 67 4.29 -12.00 -9.42
C LEU A 67 5.05 -11.19 -10.47
N SER A 68 5.40 -11.81 -11.58
CA SER A 68 6.02 -11.09 -12.69
C SER A 68 5.00 -10.17 -13.37
N GLY A 69 5.43 -8.96 -13.67
CA GLY A 69 4.62 -7.94 -14.32
C GLY A 69 5.42 -7.08 -15.27
N LYS A 70 4.70 -6.22 -15.98
CA LYS A 70 5.26 -5.19 -16.87
C LYS A 70 4.63 -3.86 -16.54
N TYR A 71 5.39 -2.79 -16.71
CA TYR A 71 4.89 -1.43 -16.60
C TYR A 71 5.17 -0.67 -17.89
N ILE A 72 4.36 0.36 -18.12
CA ILE A 72 4.53 1.33 -19.20
C ILE A 72 4.40 2.71 -18.57
N LEU A 73 5.49 3.49 -18.55
CA LEU A 73 5.39 4.91 -18.22
C LEU A 73 4.72 5.62 -19.38
N CYS A 74 3.63 6.33 -19.11
CA CYS A 74 2.97 7.14 -20.13
C CYS A 74 3.92 8.24 -20.65
N ARG A 75 4.77 8.78 -19.76
CA ARG A 75 5.83 9.71 -20.12
C ARG A 75 6.95 8.98 -20.87
N GLY A 76 7.18 9.36 -22.13
CA GLY A 76 8.24 8.79 -22.96
C GLY A 76 7.99 7.36 -23.47
N LYS A 77 6.83 6.76 -23.18
CA LYS A 77 6.46 5.38 -23.60
C LYS A 77 7.49 4.31 -23.21
N ILE A 78 8.19 4.51 -22.09
CA ILE A 78 9.19 3.57 -21.58
C ILE A 78 8.46 2.33 -21.05
N LYS A 79 8.95 1.14 -21.43
CA LYS A 79 8.42 -0.14 -20.96
C LYS A 79 9.49 -0.88 -20.19
N GLY A 80 9.08 -1.62 -19.16
CA GLY A 80 9.99 -2.48 -18.41
C GLY A 80 9.25 -3.60 -17.70
N SER A 81 10.03 -4.55 -17.21
CA SER A 81 9.58 -5.63 -16.35
C SER A 81 9.66 -5.21 -14.88
N MET A 82 8.82 -5.81 -14.06
CA MET A 82 8.77 -5.60 -12.62
C MET A 82 8.37 -6.89 -11.90
N THR A 83 8.68 -6.96 -10.61
CA THR A 83 8.15 -7.98 -9.70
C THR A 83 7.16 -7.32 -8.75
N LEU A 84 5.90 -7.74 -8.79
CA LEU A 84 4.89 -7.34 -7.81
C LEU A 84 5.24 -7.97 -6.46
N LYS A 85 5.25 -7.16 -5.40
CA LYS A 85 5.65 -7.55 -4.03
C LYS A 85 4.48 -7.59 -3.06
N ASP A 86 3.53 -6.68 -3.23
CA ASP A 86 2.29 -6.71 -2.48
C ASP A 86 1.13 -6.14 -3.30
N LEU A 87 -0.08 -6.58 -2.98
CA LEU A 87 -1.32 -6.17 -3.65
C LEU A 87 -2.42 -5.92 -2.62
N SER A 88 -3.16 -4.82 -2.78
CA SER A 88 -4.36 -4.47 -2.03
C SER A 88 -5.52 -4.13 -2.96
N ARG A 89 -6.69 -3.83 -2.39
CA ARG A 89 -7.83 -3.30 -3.16
C ARG A 89 -7.57 -1.89 -3.72
N GLY A 90 -6.70 -1.11 -3.08
CA GLY A 90 -6.44 0.29 -3.44
C GLY A 90 -5.17 0.50 -4.27
N GLY A 91 -4.26 -0.46 -4.30
CA GLY A 91 -2.98 -0.31 -4.98
C GLY A 91 -2.06 -1.49 -4.80
N LEU A 92 -0.80 -1.29 -5.16
CA LEU A 92 0.22 -2.33 -5.21
C LEU A 92 1.60 -1.77 -4.89
N LYS A 93 2.52 -2.68 -4.56
CA LYS A 93 3.96 -2.43 -4.55
C LYS A 93 4.63 -3.32 -5.57
N PHE A 94 5.57 -2.75 -6.32
CA PHE A 94 6.43 -3.51 -7.21
C PHE A 94 7.88 -3.08 -7.09
N GLU A 95 8.76 -3.99 -7.46
CA GLU A 95 10.20 -3.77 -7.56
C GLU A 95 10.61 -3.75 -9.03
N LEU A 96 11.43 -2.76 -9.39
CA LEU A 96 12.04 -2.63 -10.70
C LEU A 96 13.27 -3.54 -10.83
N GLU A 97 13.54 -4.02 -12.03
CA GLU A 97 14.79 -4.78 -12.31
C GLU A 97 16.04 -3.89 -12.33
N ALA A 98 15.86 -2.59 -12.62
CA ALA A 98 16.93 -1.60 -12.66
C ALA A 98 16.36 -0.21 -12.39
N GLU A 99 17.20 0.72 -11.94
CA GLU A 99 16.78 2.09 -11.67
C GLU A 99 16.19 2.76 -12.92
N ARG A 100 15.11 3.50 -12.70
CA ARG A 100 14.38 4.27 -13.72
C ARG A 100 13.92 5.58 -13.10
N ASP A 101 13.84 6.62 -13.93
CA ASP A 101 13.28 7.92 -13.52
C ASP A 101 11.75 7.82 -13.40
N MET A 102 11.28 7.20 -12.30
CA MET A 102 9.88 7.23 -11.87
C MET A 102 9.72 8.29 -10.78
N LYS A 103 8.73 9.18 -10.94
CA LYS A 103 8.47 10.24 -9.97
C LYS A 103 7.11 10.05 -9.32
N ILE A 104 7.01 10.50 -8.07
CA ILE A 104 5.73 10.58 -7.37
C ILE A 104 4.77 11.43 -8.21
N GLY A 105 3.54 10.93 -8.40
CA GLY A 105 2.53 11.54 -9.25
C GLY A 105 2.53 11.07 -10.71
N ASP A 106 3.57 10.34 -11.16
CA ASP A 106 3.57 9.79 -12.51
C ASP A 106 2.43 8.77 -12.68
N LYS A 107 1.78 8.82 -13.85
CA LYS A 107 0.81 7.81 -14.28
C LYS A 107 1.51 6.69 -15.01
N VAL A 108 1.30 5.46 -14.55
CA VAL A 108 1.93 4.25 -15.07
C VAL A 108 0.84 3.22 -15.38
N PHE A 109 0.95 2.57 -16.53
CA PHE A 109 0.07 1.45 -16.87
C PHE A 109 0.77 0.13 -16.51
N VAL A 110 0.12 -0.67 -15.67
CA VAL A 110 0.65 -1.96 -15.21
C VAL A 110 -0.10 -3.12 -15.83
N VAL A 111 0.63 -4.19 -16.11
CA VAL A 111 0.11 -5.46 -16.62
C VAL A 111 0.74 -6.60 -15.85
N PHE A 112 -0.07 -7.43 -15.21
CA PHE A 112 0.40 -8.60 -14.47
C PHE A 112 -0.68 -9.67 -14.46
N ARG A 113 -0.31 -10.89 -14.05
CA ARG A 113 -1.26 -11.99 -13.88
C ARG A 113 -1.30 -12.40 -12.42
N LEU A 114 -2.50 -12.69 -11.92
CA LEU A 114 -2.70 -13.31 -10.62
C LEU A 114 -2.32 -14.79 -10.73
N ASP A 115 -1.77 -15.36 -9.67
CA ASP A 115 -1.52 -16.80 -9.51
C ASP A 115 -2.76 -17.55 -8.98
N ASP A 116 -3.96 -17.06 -9.32
CA ASP A 116 -5.20 -17.78 -9.09
C ASP A 116 -5.33 -18.95 -10.09
N GLY A 117 -6.26 -19.88 -9.83
CA GLY A 117 -6.49 -21.02 -10.72
C GLY A 117 -6.86 -20.64 -12.16
N LEU A 118 -7.27 -19.40 -12.40
CA LEU A 118 -7.63 -18.86 -13.72
C LEU A 118 -6.48 -18.09 -14.40
N ASN A 119 -5.37 -17.85 -13.71
CA ASN A 119 -4.26 -17.04 -14.18
C ASN A 119 -4.71 -15.65 -14.68
N THR A 120 -5.56 -15.00 -13.88
CA THR A 120 -6.33 -13.81 -14.28
C THR A 120 -5.42 -12.65 -14.68
N LEU A 121 -5.60 -12.13 -15.89
CA LEU A 121 -4.84 -10.98 -16.40
C LEU A 121 -5.41 -9.66 -15.89
N ILE A 122 -4.57 -8.84 -15.28
CA ILE A 122 -4.89 -7.51 -14.80
C ILE A 122 -4.17 -6.46 -15.64
N LYS A 123 -4.91 -5.41 -16.02
CA LYS A 123 -4.40 -4.23 -16.74
C LYS A 123 -4.99 -2.98 -16.12
N LYS A 124 -4.19 -2.16 -15.44
CA LYS A 124 -4.70 -0.96 -14.76
C LYS A 124 -3.73 0.21 -14.87
N ASP A 125 -4.29 1.40 -14.87
CA ASP A 125 -3.55 2.62 -14.60
C ASP A 125 -3.34 2.79 -13.09
N VAL A 126 -2.14 3.24 -12.71
CA VAL A 126 -1.77 3.58 -11.34
C VAL A 126 -1.06 4.93 -11.28
N PHE A 127 -1.14 5.59 -10.12
CA PHE A 127 -0.31 6.73 -9.77
C PHE A 127 0.81 6.30 -8.82
N ILE A 128 2.04 6.72 -9.10
CA ILE A 128 3.16 6.49 -8.19
C ILE A 128 2.97 7.34 -6.92
N ARG A 129 3.04 6.71 -5.76
CA ARG A 129 2.87 7.35 -4.43
C ARG A 129 4.15 7.36 -3.61
N SER A 130 5.01 6.36 -3.80
CA SER A 130 6.31 6.30 -3.12
C SER A 130 7.37 5.65 -4.02
N VAL A 131 8.61 6.13 -3.89
CA VAL A 131 9.79 5.64 -4.59
C VAL A 131 10.91 5.50 -3.57
N SER A 132 11.44 4.30 -3.42
CA SER A 132 12.55 4.00 -2.51
C SER A 132 13.49 3.00 -3.19
N ASN A 133 14.57 3.50 -3.79
CA ASN A 133 15.45 2.74 -4.68
C ASN A 133 14.63 2.06 -5.80
N LEU A 134 14.66 0.74 -5.88
CA LEU A 134 13.90 -0.05 -6.86
C LEU A 134 12.45 -0.32 -6.43
N ASN A 135 12.07 0.01 -5.20
CA ASN A 135 10.74 -0.27 -4.66
C ASN A 135 9.79 0.90 -4.94
N ILE A 136 8.68 0.59 -5.59
CA ILE A 136 7.68 1.56 -6.04
C ILE A 136 6.33 1.21 -5.40
N GLY A 137 5.77 2.15 -4.66
CA GLY A 137 4.39 2.10 -4.18
C GLY A 137 3.47 2.86 -5.13
N ALA A 138 2.37 2.23 -5.54
CA ALA A 138 1.43 2.82 -6.48
C ALA A 138 -0.03 2.59 -6.09
N GLU A 139 -0.86 3.57 -6.38
CA GLU A 139 -2.30 3.55 -6.13
C GLU A 139 -3.07 3.36 -7.45
N PHE A 140 -4.11 2.52 -7.45
CA PHE A 140 -4.96 2.37 -8.62
C PHE A 140 -5.70 3.66 -8.96
N CYS A 141 -5.70 4.04 -10.23
CA CYS A 141 -6.56 5.12 -10.69
C CYS A 141 -8.04 4.76 -10.45
N MET A 142 -8.86 5.79 -10.22
CA MET A 142 -10.30 5.63 -10.12
C MET A 142 -10.86 4.93 -11.36
N ARG A 143 -11.91 4.12 -11.15
CA ARG A 143 -12.62 3.40 -12.22
C ARG A 143 -12.94 4.37 -13.34
N ASN A 144 -12.59 3.99 -14.57
CA ASN A 144 -13.14 4.67 -15.73
C ASN A 144 -14.61 4.23 -15.90
N PRO A 145 -15.62 5.11 -15.72
CA PRO A 145 -17.03 4.73 -15.84
C PRO A 145 -17.40 4.24 -17.24
N ARG A 146 -16.55 4.54 -18.25
CA ARG A 146 -16.72 4.12 -19.64
C ARG A 146 -16.06 2.78 -19.96
N SER A 147 -15.35 2.17 -18.99
CA SER A 147 -14.69 0.87 -19.12
C SER A 147 -15.29 -0.12 -18.13
N PRO A 148 -16.25 -0.98 -18.55
CA PRO A 148 -16.76 -2.06 -17.70
C PRO A 148 -15.66 -3.01 -17.22
N VAL A 149 -14.54 -3.07 -17.95
CA VAL A 149 -13.40 -3.95 -17.67
C VAL A 149 -12.67 -3.57 -16.38
N ASP A 150 -12.59 -2.27 -16.05
CA ASP A 150 -11.94 -1.82 -14.81
C ASP A 150 -12.64 -2.39 -13.57
N ALA A 151 -13.97 -2.47 -13.60
CA ALA A 151 -14.75 -3.05 -12.52
C ALA A 151 -14.55 -4.58 -12.40
N ILE A 152 -14.29 -5.26 -13.51
CA ILE A 152 -13.96 -6.69 -13.51
C ILE A 152 -12.59 -6.92 -12.85
N TYR A 153 -11.59 -6.10 -13.19
CA TYR A 153 -10.27 -6.18 -12.55
C TYR A 153 -10.34 -5.91 -11.04
N ASP A 154 -11.10 -4.90 -10.61
CA ASP A 154 -11.27 -4.61 -9.19
C ASP A 154 -11.90 -5.78 -8.42
N ARG A 155 -12.89 -6.44 -9.03
CA ARG A 155 -13.54 -7.62 -8.45
C ARG A 155 -12.57 -8.80 -8.36
N ALA A 156 -11.80 -9.05 -9.42
CA ALA A 156 -10.80 -10.10 -9.45
C ALA A 156 -9.73 -9.90 -8.35
N ILE A 157 -9.17 -8.69 -8.25
CA ILE A 157 -8.19 -8.33 -7.21
C ILE A 157 -8.81 -8.50 -5.82
N THR A 158 -10.06 -8.04 -5.62
CA THR A 158 -10.75 -8.18 -4.33
C THR A 158 -10.92 -9.64 -3.93
N HIS A 159 -11.42 -10.48 -4.83
CA HIS A 159 -11.60 -11.92 -4.58
C HIS A 159 -10.26 -12.62 -4.27
N TYR A 160 -9.23 -12.30 -5.05
CA TYR A 160 -7.89 -12.82 -4.87
C TYR A 160 -7.28 -12.50 -3.49
N ILE A 161 -7.51 -11.28 -2.97
CA ILE A 161 -7.06 -10.88 -1.63
C ILE A 161 -7.88 -11.58 -0.55
N LEU A 162 -9.21 -11.64 -0.69
CA LEU A 162 -10.10 -12.23 0.32
C LEU A 162 -9.84 -13.73 0.53
N ASN A 163 -9.58 -14.48 -0.55
CA ASN A 163 -9.30 -15.91 -0.45
C ASN A 163 -8.02 -16.17 0.35
N ALA A 164 -6.99 -15.34 0.19
CA ALA A 164 -5.77 -15.45 0.99
C ALA A 164 -6.05 -15.23 2.48
N GLN A 165 -6.86 -14.23 2.82
CA GLN A 165 -7.23 -13.96 4.22
C GLN A 165 -8.02 -15.10 4.87
N LEU A 166 -8.91 -15.76 4.10
CA LEU A 166 -9.66 -16.90 4.61
C LEU A 166 -8.75 -18.10 4.90
N LEU A 167 -7.81 -18.39 4.00
CA LEU A 167 -6.81 -19.46 4.17
C LEU A 167 -5.90 -19.20 5.39
N GLU A 168 -5.43 -17.96 5.55
CA GLU A 168 -4.61 -17.60 6.72
C GLU A 168 -5.40 -17.65 8.05
N ARG A 169 -6.73 -17.50 8.00
CA ARG A 169 -7.60 -17.59 9.18
C ARG A 169 -7.94 -19.03 9.53
N SER A 170 -8.08 -19.92 8.55
CA SER A 170 -8.26 -21.36 8.80
C SER A 170 -7.00 -21.98 9.41
N LEU A 171 -5.82 -21.63 8.89
CA LEU A 171 -4.53 -22.12 9.40
C LEU A 171 -4.18 -21.62 10.82
N ARG A 172 -4.83 -20.57 11.31
CA ARG A 172 -4.65 -20.03 12.67
C ARG A 172 -5.61 -20.62 13.71
N ARG A 173 -6.56 -21.46 13.28
CA ARG A 173 -7.58 -22.09 14.13
C ARG A 173 -7.29 -23.56 14.42
N GLU A 174 -6.23 -24.11 13.82
CA GLU A 174 -5.66 -25.44 14.08
C GLU A 174 -4.39 -25.29 14.92
#